data_AF-A0A3M1R835-F1
#
_entry.id   AF-A0A3M1R835-F1
#
_cell.length_a   1.000
_cell.length_b   1.000
_cell.length_c   1.000
_cell.angle_alpha   90.00
_cell.angle_beta   90.00
_cell.angle_gamma   90.00
#
_symmetry.space_group_name_H-M   'P 1'
#
loop_
_entity.id
_entity.type
_entity.pdbx_description
1 polymer ?
#
loop_
_entity_poly.entity_id
_entity_poly.type
_entity_poly.pdbx_seq_one_letter_code
_entity_poly.pdbx_strand_id
1 'polypeptide(L)'
;MYRSLCTGLLIIGATLSLVWAEPYQVSVAELSTVPLRYLHRQVVVQGTVRLLGGRYYTHPHFVLADDSGHAVPITAWAPLEIPPPPPGRTPAMRIPTMRDYLGRQMQLFGTVMVSPHDATPLLAVEHALPAPE
;
A
#
# COMPACT_ATOMS: atom_id res chain seq x y z
N MET A 1 65.81 -8.76 19.64
CA MET A 1 65.28 -9.25 18.35
C MET A 1 63.76 -9.23 18.42
N TYR A 2 63.12 -8.22 17.83
CA TYR A 2 61.65 -8.10 17.77
C TYR A 2 61.14 -8.84 16.52
N ARG A 3 60.21 -9.78 16.68
CA ARG A 3 59.41 -10.33 15.57
C ARG A 3 57.99 -9.78 15.70
N SER A 4 57.68 -8.86 14.79
CA SER A 4 56.35 -8.34 14.53
C SER A 4 55.53 -9.40 13.81
N LEU A 5 54.39 -9.79 14.39
CA LEU A 5 53.38 -10.61 13.72
C LEU A 5 52.25 -9.67 13.29
N CYS A 6 52.21 -9.38 11.99
CA CYS A 6 51.10 -8.70 11.35
C CYS A 6 49.86 -9.61 11.41
N THR A 7 48.93 -9.27 12.28
CA THR A 7 47.57 -9.82 12.30
C THR A 7 46.83 -9.34 11.05
N GLY A 8 46.75 -10.21 10.03
CA GLY A 8 45.89 -10.03 8.88
C GLY A 8 44.42 -10.17 9.30
N LEU A 9 43.74 -9.04 9.44
CA LEU A 9 42.29 -8.97 9.62
C LEU A 9 41.62 -9.34 8.30
N LEU A 10 41.04 -10.54 8.24
CA LEU A 10 40.32 -11.05 7.08
C LEU A 10 38.86 -10.54 7.15
N ILE A 11 38.58 -9.43 6.46
CA ILE A 11 37.21 -8.91 6.31
C ILE A 11 36.50 -9.80 5.28
N ILE A 12 35.70 -10.75 5.76
CA ILE A 12 34.75 -11.49 4.93
C ILE A 12 33.62 -10.53 4.58
N GLY A 13 33.63 -10.00 3.37
CA GLY A 13 32.54 -9.21 2.81
C GLY A 13 31.29 -10.07 2.65
N ALA A 14 30.41 -10.08 3.66
CA ALA A 14 29.06 -10.60 3.52
C ALA A 14 28.26 -9.61 2.65
N THR A 15 28.15 -9.89 1.37
CA THR A 15 27.10 -9.31 0.53
C THR A 15 25.75 -9.76 1.10
N LEU A 16 25.13 -8.91 1.90
CA LEU A 16 23.71 -9.01 2.25
C LEU A 16 22.91 -8.86 0.96
N SER A 17 22.73 -9.96 0.24
CA SER A 17 21.64 -10.07 -0.73
C SER A 17 20.36 -9.92 0.08
N LEU A 18 19.78 -8.72 0.10
CA LEU A 18 18.39 -8.55 0.50
C LEU A 18 17.57 -9.43 -0.43
N VAL A 19 17.17 -10.61 0.06
CA VAL A 19 16.13 -11.41 -0.57
C VAL A 19 14.86 -10.62 -0.39
N TRP A 20 14.46 -9.87 -1.41
CA TRP A 20 13.16 -9.21 -1.45
C TRP A 20 12.13 -10.34 -1.47
N ALA A 21 11.38 -10.49 -0.37
CA ALA A 21 10.31 -11.46 -0.34
C ALA A 21 9.22 -10.99 -1.30
N GLU A 22 8.85 -11.85 -2.25
CA GLU A 22 7.75 -11.56 -3.18
C GLU A 22 6.45 -11.33 -2.38
N PRO A 23 5.64 -10.32 -2.76
CA PRO A 23 4.41 -10.01 -2.04
C PRO A 23 3.38 -11.14 -2.24
N TYR A 24 2.62 -11.44 -1.19
CA TYR A 24 1.61 -12.50 -1.22
C TYR A 24 0.39 -12.08 -2.04
N GLN A 25 0.01 -12.87 -3.05
CA GLN A 25 -1.27 -12.68 -3.73
C GLN A 25 -2.39 -13.19 -2.82
N VAL A 26 -3.34 -12.32 -2.47
CA VAL A 26 -4.44 -12.63 -1.54
C VAL A 26 -5.75 -12.05 -2.10
N SER A 27 -6.85 -12.77 -1.93
CA SER A 27 -8.19 -12.29 -2.32
C SER A 27 -8.78 -11.33 -1.27
N VAL A 28 -9.72 -10.48 -1.67
CA VAL A 28 -10.45 -9.61 -0.72
C VAL A 28 -11.17 -10.45 0.33
N ALA A 29 -11.85 -11.51 -0.08
CA ALA A 29 -12.56 -12.44 0.81
C ALA A 29 -11.66 -13.08 1.86
N GLU A 30 -10.47 -13.58 1.46
CA GLU A 30 -9.52 -14.17 2.39
C GLU A 30 -8.97 -13.13 3.35
N LEU A 31 -8.58 -11.96 2.84
CA LEU A 31 -8.04 -10.89 3.68
C LEU A 31 -9.08 -10.33 4.66
N SER A 32 -10.36 -10.24 4.29
CA SER A 32 -11.42 -9.80 5.19
C SER A 32 -11.78 -10.83 6.26
N THR A 33 -11.60 -12.12 5.98
CA THR A 33 -11.98 -13.21 6.90
C THR A 33 -10.87 -13.52 7.91
N VAL A 34 -9.62 -13.54 7.45
CA VAL A 34 -8.46 -13.90 8.28
C VAL A 34 -7.32 -12.87 8.20
N PRO A 35 -7.58 -11.58 8.49
CA PRO A 35 -6.60 -10.51 8.30
C PRO A 35 -5.33 -10.66 9.15
N LEU A 36 -5.46 -11.22 10.35
CA LEU A 36 -4.34 -11.39 11.29
C LEU A 36 -3.24 -12.31 10.76
N ARG A 37 -3.57 -13.22 9.82
CA ARG A 37 -2.60 -14.09 9.16
C ARG A 37 -1.58 -13.31 8.32
N TYR A 38 -1.98 -12.14 7.83
CA TYR A 38 -1.19 -11.29 6.94
C TYR A 38 -0.59 -10.09 7.66
N LEU A 39 -0.78 -9.94 8.97
CA LEU A 39 -0.33 -8.77 9.69
C LEU A 39 1.19 -8.56 9.51
N HIS A 40 1.58 -7.33 9.17
CA HIS A 40 2.94 -6.91 8.82
C HIS A 40 3.53 -7.59 7.58
N ARG A 41 2.72 -8.24 6.75
CA ARG A 41 3.13 -8.82 5.46
C ARG A 41 2.76 -7.88 4.32
N GLN A 42 3.61 -7.87 3.30
CA GLN A 42 3.28 -7.30 2.01
C GLN A 42 2.36 -8.23 1.23
N VAL A 43 1.28 -7.68 0.72
CA VAL A 43 0.25 -8.39 -0.04
C VAL A 43 -0.08 -7.64 -1.32
N VAL A 44 -0.57 -8.39 -2.30
CA VAL A 44 -1.20 -7.88 -3.51
C VAL A 44 -2.65 -8.36 -3.51
N VAL A 45 -3.58 -7.42 -3.65
CA VAL A 45 -5.02 -7.69 -3.59
C VAL A 45 -5.71 -6.98 -4.73
N GLN A 46 -6.62 -7.67 -5.41
CA GLN A 46 -7.41 -7.09 -6.49
C GLN A 46 -8.86 -6.89 -6.06
N GLY A 47 -9.46 -5.76 -6.43
CA GLY A 47 -10.86 -5.46 -6.15
C GLY A 47 -11.29 -4.09 -6.65
N THR A 48 -12.55 -3.73 -6.43
CA THR A 48 -13.08 -2.42 -6.75
C THR A 48 -12.91 -1.45 -5.59
N VAL A 49 -12.32 -0.29 -5.84
CA VAL A 49 -12.16 0.76 -4.81
C VAL A 49 -13.50 1.44 -4.57
N ARG A 50 -13.96 1.50 -3.32
CA ARG A 50 -15.22 2.14 -2.93
C ARG A 50 -15.03 3.09 -1.76
N LEU A 51 -15.95 4.05 -1.64
CA LEU A 51 -16.07 4.93 -0.48
C LEU A 51 -17.30 4.51 0.33
N LEU A 52 -17.12 4.23 1.61
CA LEU A 52 -18.22 4.02 2.55
C LEU A 52 -18.59 5.33 3.27
N GLY A 53 -19.88 5.49 3.60
CA GLY A 53 -20.36 6.62 4.40
C GLY A 53 -20.44 7.99 3.71
N GLY A 54 -20.06 8.11 2.43
CA GLY A 54 -20.26 9.30 1.59
C GLY A 54 -19.44 10.55 1.94
N ARG A 55 -18.66 10.53 3.03
CA ARG A 55 -17.90 11.69 3.55
C ARG A 55 -16.46 11.72 3.04
N TYR A 56 -16.29 11.95 1.74
CA TYR A 56 -14.98 11.88 1.07
C TYR A 56 -13.90 12.82 1.67
N TYR A 57 -14.24 14.06 2.02
CA TYR A 57 -13.24 15.06 2.46
C TYR A 57 -13.03 15.14 3.97
N THR A 58 -14.02 14.74 4.76
CA THR A 58 -13.98 14.94 6.22
C THR A 58 -13.63 13.67 6.97
N HIS A 59 -14.14 12.51 6.52
CA HIS A 59 -13.91 11.20 7.14
C HIS A 59 -13.91 10.13 6.05
N PRO A 60 -12.88 10.11 5.17
CA PRO A 60 -12.83 9.14 4.08
C PRO A 60 -12.68 7.72 4.63
N HIS A 61 -13.66 6.87 4.36
CA HIS A 61 -13.59 5.43 4.63
C HIS A 61 -13.48 4.69 3.30
N PHE A 62 -12.25 4.54 2.81
CA PHE A 62 -11.98 3.78 1.59
C PHE A 62 -11.93 2.29 1.88
N VAL A 63 -12.50 1.51 0.97
CA VAL A 63 -12.42 0.05 1.02
C VAL A 63 -12.08 -0.50 -0.36
N LEU A 64 -11.43 -1.66 -0.38
CA LEU A 64 -11.33 -2.51 -1.56
C LEU A 64 -12.38 -3.60 -1.42
N ALA A 65 -13.32 -3.68 -2.36
CA ALA A 65 -14.45 -4.61 -2.31
C ALA A 65 -14.40 -5.60 -3.48
N ASP A 66 -14.87 -6.82 -3.26
CA ASP A 66 -15.15 -7.78 -4.32
C ASP A 66 -16.64 -7.79 -4.72
N ASP A 67 -16.97 -8.55 -5.76
CA ASP A 67 -18.35 -8.69 -6.25
C ASP A 67 -19.23 -9.54 -5.33
N SER A 68 -18.63 -10.28 -4.39
CA SER A 68 -19.34 -11.09 -3.40
C SER A 68 -19.72 -10.29 -2.15
N GLY A 69 -19.35 -9.01 -2.08
CA GLY A 69 -19.67 -8.12 -0.98
C GLY A 69 -18.65 -8.13 0.16
N HIS A 70 -17.52 -8.84 0.04
CA HIS A 70 -16.41 -8.70 0.98
C HIS A 70 -15.74 -7.35 0.77
N ALA A 71 -15.25 -6.75 1.84
CA ALA A 71 -14.57 -5.48 1.80
C ALA A 71 -13.43 -5.44 2.83
N VAL A 72 -12.33 -4.82 2.45
CA VAL A 72 -11.18 -4.56 3.33
C VAL A 72 -10.92 -3.05 3.39
N PRO A 73 -10.78 -2.45 4.58
CA PRO A 73 -10.37 -1.06 4.73
C PRO A 73 -8.99 -0.79 4.13
N ILE A 74 -8.82 0.32 3.43
CA ILE A 74 -7.56 0.71 2.79
C ILE A 74 -7.17 2.15 3.11
N THR A 75 -5.88 2.46 3.15
CA THR A 75 -5.40 3.84 3.20
C THR A 75 -5.46 4.51 1.83
N ALA A 76 -5.54 5.85 1.83
CA ALA A 76 -5.33 6.62 0.62
C ALA A 76 -3.84 6.56 0.19
N TRP A 77 -3.58 6.33 -1.10
CA TRP A 77 -2.24 6.39 -1.71
C TRP A 77 -2.08 7.59 -2.66
N ALA A 78 -3.18 8.26 -3.00
CA ALA A 78 -3.21 9.46 -3.81
C ALA A 78 -3.76 10.64 -2.99
N PRO A 79 -3.50 11.90 -3.41
CA PRO A 79 -4.12 13.06 -2.80
C PRO A 79 -5.65 12.97 -2.80
N LEU A 80 -6.30 13.48 -1.76
CA LEU A 80 -7.76 13.61 -1.73
C LEU A 80 -8.23 14.79 -2.59
N GLU A 81 -7.45 15.85 -2.62
CA GLU A 81 -7.72 17.06 -3.38
C GLU A 81 -6.41 17.67 -3.88
N ILE A 82 -6.49 18.41 -4.98
CA ILE A 82 -5.38 19.18 -5.50
C ILE A 82 -5.81 20.64 -5.52
N PRO A 83 -5.06 21.54 -4.88
CA PRO A 83 -5.40 22.95 -4.90
C PRO A 83 -5.33 23.49 -6.33
N PRO A 84 -6.17 24.49 -6.67
CA PRO A 84 -6.13 25.11 -7.98
C PRO A 84 -4.75 25.76 -8.23
N PRO A 85 -4.27 25.77 -9.48
CA PRO A 85 -3.03 26.45 -9.80
C PRO A 85 -3.18 27.97 -9.53
N PRO A 86 -2.09 28.67 -9.15
CA PRO A 86 -2.10 30.11 -9.00
C PRO A 86 -2.52 30.81 -10.32
N PRO A 87 -3.15 31.99 -10.25
CA PRO A 87 -3.50 32.77 -11.44
C PRO A 87 -2.29 32.99 -12.35
N GLY A 88 -2.47 32.84 -13.67
CA GLY A 88 -1.42 33.06 -14.67
C GLY A 88 -0.43 31.90 -14.84
N ARG A 89 -0.60 30.78 -14.12
CA ARG A 89 0.14 29.53 -14.40
C ARG A 89 -0.74 28.53 -15.12
N THR A 90 -0.23 27.96 -16.21
CA THR A 90 -0.86 26.82 -16.88
C THR A 90 -0.96 25.66 -15.89
N PRO A 91 -2.09 24.93 -15.84
CA PRO A 91 -2.18 23.74 -15.01
C PRO A 91 -1.01 22.80 -15.36
N ALA A 92 -0.20 22.45 -14.36
CA ALA A 92 0.69 21.32 -14.49
C ALA A 92 -0.15 20.06 -14.76
N MET A 93 0.47 19.06 -15.38
CA MET A 93 -0.10 17.74 -15.67
C MET A 93 -1.17 17.31 -14.64
N ARG A 94 -2.35 16.86 -15.09
CA ARG A 94 -3.42 16.38 -14.19
C ARG A 94 -2.87 15.25 -13.32
N ILE A 95 -2.67 15.52 -12.04
CA ILE A 95 -2.30 14.51 -11.04
C ILE A 95 -3.60 13.82 -10.61
N PRO A 96 -3.67 12.48 -10.62
CA PRO A 96 -4.84 11.75 -10.17
C PRO A 96 -5.01 11.86 -8.65
N THR A 97 -6.26 11.90 -8.22
CA THR A 97 -6.71 11.92 -6.83
C THR A 97 -7.35 10.59 -6.46
N MET A 98 -7.60 10.34 -5.17
CA MET A 98 -8.36 9.15 -4.74
C MET A 98 -9.73 9.06 -5.42
N ARG A 99 -10.35 10.19 -5.79
CA ARG A 99 -11.66 10.23 -6.46
C ARG A 99 -11.59 9.60 -7.84
N ASP A 100 -10.47 9.75 -8.54
CA ASP A 100 -10.29 9.21 -9.89
C ASP A 100 -10.26 7.67 -9.90
N TYR A 101 -9.99 7.04 -8.75
CA TYR A 101 -9.93 5.58 -8.61
C TYR A 101 -11.22 4.96 -8.07
N LEU A 102 -12.18 5.75 -7.57
CA LEU A 102 -13.44 5.23 -7.05
C LEU A 102 -14.25 4.53 -8.15
N GLY A 103 -14.77 3.34 -7.83
CA GLY A 103 -15.54 2.50 -8.75
C GLY A 103 -14.69 1.74 -9.77
N ARG A 104 -13.36 1.84 -9.72
CA ARG A 104 -12.46 1.13 -10.63
C ARG A 104 -11.96 -0.17 -10.00
N GLN A 105 -11.81 -1.18 -10.85
CA GLN A 105 -11.08 -2.40 -10.51
C GLN A 105 -9.57 -2.10 -10.49
N MET A 106 -8.94 -2.35 -9.35
CA MET A 106 -7.54 -2.02 -9.08
C MET A 106 -6.83 -3.23 -8.48
N GLN A 107 -5.54 -3.34 -8.76
CA GLN A 107 -4.59 -4.18 -8.04
C GLN A 107 -3.81 -3.30 -7.05
N LEU A 108 -3.98 -3.54 -5.76
CA LEU A 108 -3.33 -2.80 -4.69
C LEU A 108 -2.18 -3.59 -4.11
N PHE A 109 -1.07 -2.90 -3.91
CA PHE A 109 0.13 -3.41 -3.28
C PHE A 109 0.32 -2.66 -1.97
N GLY A 110 0.51 -3.38 -0.88
CA GLY A 110 0.65 -2.75 0.41
C GLY A 110 0.92 -3.71 1.54
N THR A 111 1.02 -3.15 2.74
CA THR A 111 1.29 -3.91 3.96
C THR A 111 0.02 -3.97 4.82
N VAL A 112 -0.33 -5.15 5.32
CA VAL A 112 -1.46 -5.28 6.26
C VAL A 112 -1.02 -4.77 7.62
N MET A 113 -1.76 -3.80 8.16
CA MET A 113 -1.46 -3.13 9.41
C MET A 113 -2.69 -3.06 10.31
N VAL A 114 -2.47 -2.67 11.57
CA VAL A 114 -3.56 -2.31 12.47
C VAL A 114 -3.78 -0.80 12.38
N SER A 115 -5.04 -0.40 12.20
CA SER A 115 -5.49 0.98 12.25
C SER A 115 -5.08 1.64 13.57
N PRO A 116 -4.45 2.83 13.53
CA PRO A 116 -4.13 3.56 14.75
C PRO A 116 -5.37 4.12 15.45
N HIS A 117 -6.53 4.16 14.78
CA HIS A 117 -7.73 4.80 15.30
C HIS A 117 -8.68 3.85 16.03
N ASP A 118 -8.82 2.62 15.54
CA ASP A 118 -9.85 1.68 16.03
C ASP A 118 -9.34 0.24 16.19
N ALA A 119 -8.01 0.03 16.07
CA ALA A 119 -7.37 -1.27 16.16
C ALA A 119 -7.90 -2.33 15.16
N THR A 120 -8.56 -1.91 14.08
CA THR A 120 -9.02 -2.81 13.03
C THR A 120 -7.91 -3.08 12.00
N PRO A 121 -7.83 -4.29 11.43
CA PRO A 121 -6.90 -4.54 10.33
C PRO A 121 -7.26 -3.73 9.08
N LEU A 122 -6.25 -3.14 8.44
CA LEU A 122 -6.37 -2.39 7.20
C LEU A 122 -5.19 -2.67 6.27
N LEU A 123 -5.39 -2.46 4.97
CA LEU A 123 -4.31 -2.49 3.99
C LEU A 123 -3.70 -1.10 3.82
N ALA A 124 -2.46 -0.92 4.28
CA ALA A 124 -1.69 0.30 4.05
C ALA A 124 -1.14 0.26 2.62
N VAL A 125 -1.81 0.94 1.71
CA VAL A 125 -1.53 0.91 0.27
C VAL A 125 -0.29 1.73 -0.02
N GLU A 126 0.70 1.10 -0.66
CA GLU A 126 1.94 1.73 -1.09
C GLU A 126 1.85 2.18 -2.54
N HIS A 127 1.25 1.35 -3.40
CA HIS A 127 0.94 1.71 -4.78
C HIS A 127 -0.26 0.92 -5.32
N ALA A 128 -0.85 1.44 -6.39
CA ALA A 128 -2.03 0.87 -7.02
C ALA A 128 -1.87 0.89 -8.53
N LEU A 129 -2.25 -0.20 -9.18
CA LEU A 129 -2.28 -0.35 -10.63
C LEU A 129 -3.70 -0.66 -11.09
N PRO A 130 -4.13 -0.21 -12.28
CA PRO A 130 -5.32 -0.77 -12.90
C PRO A 130 -5.19 -2.29 -12.97
N ALA A 131 -6.27 -3.01 -12.66
CA ALA A 131 -6.28 -4.46 -12.88
C ALA A 131 -6.13 -4.75 -14.38
N PRO A 132 -5.41 -5.82 -14.78
CA PRO A 132 -5.38 -6.24 -16.17
C PRO A 132 -6.80 -6.57 -16.64
N GLU A 133 -7.15 -6.10 -17.85
CA GLU A 133 -8.44 -6.41 -18.51
C GLU A 133 -8.61 -7.91 -18.80
#